data_AF-A0A2J0M3C3-F1
#
_entry.id   AF-A0A2J0M3C3-F1
#
_cell.length_a   1.000
_cell.length_b   1.000
_cell.length_c   1.000
_cell.angle_alpha   90.00
_cell.angle_beta   90.00
_cell.angle_gamma   90.00
#
_symmetry.space_group_name_H-M   'P 1'
#
loop_
_entity.id
_entity.type
_entity.pdbx_description
1 polymer ?
#
loop_
_entity_poly.entity_id
_entity_poly.type
_entity_poly.pdbx_seq_one_letter_code
_entity_poly.pdbx_strand_id
1 'polypeptide(L)'
;KTKRLGLRKLIEIAGLSGEGKIDAHSISFGLSPRLNTAGRLNHANNVYKLLVTDEEEEAIKLATELDESNRARRRLTDEMLKESLRQIGEVKNQKILFALGDDWLVGMVGLVAGKI
;
A
#
# COMPACT_ATOMS: atom_id res chain seq x y z
N LYS A 1 18.04 14.01 -8.31
CA LYS A 1 16.58 13.81 -8.52
C LYS A 1 16.38 12.86 -9.72
N THR A 2 15.38 11.99 -9.70
CA THR A 2 15.15 10.98 -10.75
C THR A 2 14.65 11.60 -12.06
N LYS A 3 15.00 11.01 -13.21
CA LYS A 3 14.51 11.40 -14.55
C LYS A 3 13.25 10.64 -14.98
N ARG A 4 12.89 9.56 -14.29
CA ARG A 4 11.74 8.70 -14.62
C ARG A 4 10.43 9.42 -14.31
N LEU A 5 9.58 9.63 -15.31
CA LEU A 5 8.33 10.38 -15.16
C LEU A 5 7.40 9.73 -14.14
N GLY A 6 7.15 8.42 -14.25
CA GLY A 6 6.27 7.73 -13.31
C GLY A 6 6.73 7.79 -11.86
N LEU A 7 8.04 7.70 -11.59
CA LEU A 7 8.56 7.87 -10.23
C LEU A 7 8.37 9.30 -9.72
N ARG A 8 8.52 10.31 -10.57
CA ARG A 8 8.26 11.72 -10.18
C ARG A 8 6.80 11.90 -9.78
N LYS A 9 5.86 11.41 -10.60
CA LYS A 9 4.42 11.51 -10.31
C LYS A 9 4.03 10.70 -9.06
N LEU A 10 4.63 9.53 -8.85
CA LEU A 10 4.40 8.75 -7.64
C LEU A 10 4.93 9.44 -6.37
N ILE A 11 6.08 10.11 -6.45
CA ILE A 11 6.63 10.93 -5.35
C ILE A 11 5.71 12.13 -5.05
N GLU A 12 5.21 12.77 -6.09
CA GLU A 12 4.26 13.88 -6.00
C GLU A 12 2.97 13.47 -5.30
N ILE A 13 2.30 12.43 -5.79
CA ILE A 13 1.04 11.95 -5.19
C ILE A 13 1.24 11.36 -3.80
N ALA A 14 2.45 10.89 -3.48
CA ALA A 14 2.81 10.45 -2.14
C ALA A 14 3.04 11.59 -1.15
N GLY A 15 2.99 12.86 -1.58
CA GLY A 15 3.26 14.03 -0.74
C GLY A 15 4.74 14.17 -0.37
N LEU A 16 5.64 13.52 -1.12
CA LEU A 16 7.08 13.45 -0.82
C LEU A 16 7.90 14.45 -1.66
N SER A 17 7.25 15.42 -2.31
CA SER A 17 7.90 16.41 -3.19
C SER A 17 8.56 17.58 -2.46
N GLY A 18 8.38 17.69 -1.14
CA GLY A 18 9.05 18.70 -0.31
C GLY A 18 10.57 18.54 -0.27
N GLU A 19 11.29 19.58 0.15
CA GLU A 19 12.75 19.77 0.05
C GLU A 19 13.63 18.71 0.76
N GLY A 20 13.03 17.67 1.35
CA GLY A 20 13.75 16.55 1.94
C GLY A 20 14.31 15.59 0.90
N LYS A 21 15.42 14.91 1.24
CA LYS A 21 15.90 13.76 0.48
C LYS A 21 14.94 12.59 0.68
N ILE A 22 14.56 11.93 -0.41
CA ILE A 22 13.91 10.61 -0.34
C ILE A 22 14.89 9.64 0.35
N ASP A 23 14.49 9.13 1.50
CA ASP A 23 15.27 8.22 2.34
C ASP A 23 14.59 6.84 2.44
N ALA A 24 15.20 5.93 3.20
CA ALA A 24 14.67 4.58 3.39
C ALA A 24 13.27 4.57 4.01
N HIS A 25 12.96 5.53 4.89
CA HIS A 25 11.64 5.66 5.49
C HIS A 25 10.60 6.09 4.45
N SER A 26 10.90 7.13 3.67
CA SER A 26 10.07 7.65 2.58
C SER A 26 9.76 6.56 1.54
N ILE A 27 10.75 5.73 1.21
CA ILE A 27 10.56 4.58 0.32
C ILE A 27 9.63 3.55 0.98
N SER A 28 9.96 3.10 2.19
CA SER A 28 9.27 1.98 2.85
C SER A 28 7.80 2.28 3.17
N PHE A 29 7.48 3.51 3.58
CA PHE A 29 6.14 3.88 4.04
C PHE A 29 5.37 4.78 3.07
N GLY A 30 6.05 5.42 2.11
CA GLY A 30 5.44 6.28 1.11
C GLY A 30 5.30 5.61 -0.25
N LEU A 31 6.40 5.13 -0.83
CA LEU A 31 6.42 4.62 -2.22
C LEU A 31 6.09 3.14 -2.32
N SER A 32 6.79 2.29 -1.57
CA SER A 32 6.62 0.83 -1.58
C SER A 32 5.16 0.38 -1.37
N PRO A 33 4.37 0.99 -0.46
CA PRO A 33 2.99 0.57 -0.26
C PRO A 33 2.07 0.83 -1.47
N ARG A 34 2.40 1.80 -2.32
CA ARG A 34 1.66 2.10 -3.57
C ARG A 34 1.99 1.12 -4.68
N LEU A 35 3.26 0.73 -4.75
CA LEU A 35 3.75 -0.29 -5.69
C LEU A 35 3.33 -1.72 -5.30
N ASN A 36 3.12 -1.97 -4.01
CA ASN A 36 2.81 -3.29 -3.47
C ASN A 36 1.35 -3.41 -3.02
N THR A 37 0.40 -3.14 -3.92
CA THR A 37 -1.03 -3.29 -3.63
C THR A 37 -1.55 -4.68 -4.00
N ALA A 38 -2.60 -5.14 -3.31
CA ALA A 38 -3.26 -6.40 -3.59
C ALA A 38 -3.90 -6.41 -5.00
N GLY A 39 -3.53 -7.37 -5.84
CA GLY A 39 -4.07 -7.54 -7.21
C GLY A 39 -3.02 -8.06 -8.19
N ARG A 40 -2.66 -9.35 -8.13
CA ARG A 40 -1.36 -9.84 -8.64
C ARG A 40 -1.06 -9.62 -10.13
N LEU A 41 -2.05 -9.55 -11.02
CA LEU A 41 -1.78 -9.43 -12.48
C LEU A 41 -1.97 -8.02 -13.01
N ASN A 42 -3.16 -7.44 -12.88
CA ASN A 42 -3.42 -6.09 -13.41
C ASN A 42 -2.59 -5.01 -12.69
N HIS A 43 -2.37 -5.16 -11.38
CA HIS A 43 -1.56 -4.20 -10.62
C HIS A 43 -0.09 -4.26 -11.03
N ALA A 44 0.47 -5.46 -11.22
CA ALA A 44 1.87 -5.64 -11.62
C ALA A 44 2.14 -5.00 -12.99
N ASN A 45 1.19 -5.12 -13.94
CA ASN A 45 1.28 -4.46 -15.23
C ASN A 45 1.25 -2.93 -15.10
N ASN A 46 0.38 -2.38 -14.25
CA ASN A 46 0.30 -0.93 -14.02
C ASN A 46 1.59 -0.38 -13.39
N VAL A 47 2.17 -1.09 -12.42
CA VAL A 47 3.46 -0.72 -11.82
C VAL A 47 4.57 -0.75 -12.87
N TYR A 48 4.66 -1.81 -13.66
CA TYR A 48 5.66 -1.89 -14.73
C TYR A 48 5.52 -0.72 -15.71
N LYS A 49 4.31 -0.48 -16.22
CA LYS A 49 4.02 0.65 -17.13
C LYS A 49 4.40 2.00 -16.52
N LEU A 50 4.08 2.22 -15.24
CA LEU A 50 4.45 3.46 -14.55
C LEU A 50 5.98 3.65 -14.56
N LEU A 51 6.74 2.59 -14.32
CA LEU A 51 8.20 2.68 -14.21
C LEU A 51 8.90 2.87 -15.57
N VAL A 52 8.26 2.48 -16.67
CA VAL A 52 8.85 2.52 -18.02
C VAL A 52 8.24 3.56 -18.95
N THR A 53 7.10 4.17 -18.61
CA THR A 53 6.44 5.16 -19.46
C THR A 53 7.27 6.45 -19.60
N ASP A 54 7.25 6.98 -20.82
CA ASP A 54 7.82 8.28 -21.20
C ASP A 54 6.72 9.32 -21.51
N GLU A 55 5.46 8.96 -21.33
CA GLU A 55 4.29 9.82 -21.54
C GLU A 55 3.80 10.40 -20.19
N GLU A 56 3.71 11.72 -20.09
CA GLU A 56 3.34 12.37 -18.82
C GLU A 56 1.89 12.05 -18.41
N GLU A 57 0.96 12.01 -19.35
CA GLU A 57 -0.44 11.68 -19.09
C GLU A 57 -0.60 10.25 -18.56
N GLU A 58 0.12 9.29 -19.17
CA GLU A 58 0.12 7.90 -18.70
C GLU A 58 0.72 7.79 -17.30
N ALA A 59 1.81 8.51 -17.03
CA ALA A 59 2.44 8.54 -15.72
C ALA A 59 1.49 9.06 -14.62
N ILE A 60 0.75 10.15 -14.91
CA ILE A 60 -0.24 10.73 -14.00
C ILE A 60 -1.38 9.74 -13.74
N LYS A 61 -1.93 9.15 -14.80
CA LYS A 61 -3.02 8.17 -14.71
C LYS A 61 -2.61 6.98 -13.85
N LEU A 62 -1.48 6.34 -14.17
CA LEU A 62 -1.02 5.15 -13.46
C LEU A 62 -0.67 5.46 -11.99
N ALA A 63 -0.01 6.58 -11.71
CA ALA A 63 0.28 6.98 -10.33
C ALA A 63 -1.01 7.17 -9.51
N THR A 64 -2.05 7.73 -10.12
CA THR A 64 -3.36 7.92 -9.50
C THR A 64 -4.05 6.58 -9.20
N GLU A 65 -4.12 5.68 -10.18
CA GLU A 65 -4.72 4.34 -10.01
C GLU A 65 -4.02 3.52 -8.91
N LEU A 66 -2.69 3.59 -8.85
CA LEU A 66 -1.90 2.89 -7.82
C LEU A 66 -2.14 3.49 -6.42
N ASP A 67 -2.27 4.81 -6.33
CA ASP A 67 -2.55 5.50 -5.07
C ASP A 67 -3.97 5.20 -4.55
N GLU A 68 -4.95 5.19 -5.44
CA GLU A 68 -6.33 4.76 -5.15
C GLU A 68 -6.38 3.30 -4.67
N SER A 69 -5.69 2.40 -5.36
CA SER A 69 -5.58 1.00 -4.96
C SER A 69 -4.98 0.89 -3.56
N ASN A 70 -3.88 1.61 -3.27
CA ASN A 70 -3.26 1.61 -1.96
C ASN A 70 -4.18 2.18 -0.87
N ARG A 71 -4.97 3.22 -1.17
CA ARG A 71 -5.99 3.75 -0.24
C ARG A 71 -7.08 2.71 0.04
N ALA A 72 -7.59 2.04 -0.98
CA ALA A 72 -8.58 0.97 -0.82
C ALA A 72 -8.03 -0.19 0.03
N ARG A 73 -6.80 -0.65 -0.24
CA ARG A 73 -6.12 -1.66 0.58
C ARG A 73 -6.00 -1.22 2.03
N ARG A 74 -5.57 0.01 2.30
CA ARG A 74 -5.45 0.54 3.68
C ARG A 74 -6.80 0.52 4.41
N ARG A 75 -7.87 1.00 3.76
CA ARG A 75 -9.23 0.98 4.31
C ARG A 75 -9.65 -0.45 4.70
N LEU A 76 -9.53 -1.40 3.79
CA LEU A 76 -9.89 -2.80 4.03
C LEU A 76 -9.02 -3.42 5.15
N THR A 77 -7.72 -3.15 5.15
CA THR A 77 -6.81 -3.62 6.22
C THR A 77 -7.22 -3.06 7.58
N ASP A 78 -7.62 -1.80 7.66
CA ASP A 78 -8.04 -1.17 8.91
C ASP A 78 -9.40 -1.69 9.39
N GLU A 79 -10.32 -2.01 8.47
CA GLU A 79 -11.59 -2.70 8.78
C GLU A 79 -11.33 -4.11 9.33
N MET A 80 -10.49 -4.90 8.66
CA MET A 80 -10.08 -6.23 9.11
C MET A 80 -9.37 -6.18 10.47
N LEU A 81 -8.52 -5.18 10.71
CA LEU A 81 -7.85 -4.98 11.99
C LEU A 81 -8.84 -4.69 13.11
N LYS A 82 -9.81 -3.79 12.90
CA LYS A 82 -10.83 -3.48 13.89
C LYS A 82 -11.65 -4.72 14.26
N GLU A 83 -12.05 -5.49 13.26
CA GLU A 83 -12.77 -6.74 13.48
C GLU A 83 -11.92 -7.76 14.23
N SER A 84 -10.64 -7.88 13.88
CA SER A 84 -9.70 -8.76 14.58
C SER A 84 -9.55 -8.39 16.06
N LEU A 85 -9.35 -7.10 16.35
CA LEU A 85 -9.21 -6.61 17.72
C LEU A 85 -10.50 -6.80 18.53
N ARG A 86 -11.67 -6.70 17.89
CA ARG A 86 -12.97 -6.97 18.54
C ARG A 86 -13.11 -8.45 18.93
N GLN A 87 -12.65 -9.36 18.08
CA GLN A 87 -12.68 -10.81 18.36
C GLN A 87 -11.67 -11.20 19.44
N ILE A 88 -10.46 -10.63 19.39
CA ILE A 88 -9.39 -10.89 20.35
C ILE A 88 -9.76 -10.35 21.74
N GLY A 89 -10.35 -9.16 21.79
CA GLY A 89 -10.69 -8.49 23.04
C GLY A 89 -9.44 -8.13 23.86
N GLU A 90 -9.54 -8.22 25.19
CA GLU A 90 -8.44 -7.90 26.10
C GLU A 90 -7.40 -9.03 26.11
N VAL A 91 -6.16 -8.68 25.73
CA VAL A 91 -5.01 -9.60 25.81
C VAL A 91 -4.53 -9.65 27.26
N LYS A 92 -4.64 -10.83 27.88
CA LYS A 92 -4.14 -11.13 29.22
C LYS A 92 -2.90 -12.02 29.10
N ASN A 93 -3.08 -13.32 29.32
CA ASN A 93 -1.99 -14.30 29.32
C ASN A 93 -2.01 -15.22 28.09
N GLN A 94 -2.73 -14.85 27.03
CA GLN A 94 -2.79 -15.64 25.80
C GLN A 94 -1.43 -15.60 25.10
N LYS A 95 -0.88 -16.78 24.79
CA LYS A 95 0.36 -16.92 23.99
C LYS A 95 0.10 -16.89 22.48
N ILE A 96 -1.16 -17.08 22.08
CA ILE A 96 -1.60 -17.14 20.69
C ILE A 96 -2.91 -16.36 20.58
N LEU A 97 -2.99 -15.49 19.59
CA LEU A 97 -4.18 -14.71 19.27
C LEU A 97 -4.83 -15.30 18.02
N PHE A 98 -6.16 -15.37 18.03
CA PHE A 98 -6.95 -15.88 16.91
C PHE A 98 -8.00 -14.85 16.52
N ALA A 99 -8.09 -14.58 15.22
CA ALA A 99 -9.15 -13.83 14.60
C ALA A 99 -9.43 -14.40 13.21
N LEU A 100 -10.70 -14.40 12.82
CA LEU A 100 -11.18 -15.00 11.58
C LEU A 100 -12.20 -14.11 10.90
N GLY A 101 -12.20 -14.10 9.58
CA GLY A 101 -13.21 -13.42 8.78
C GLY A 101 -13.38 -14.11 7.44
N ASP A 102 -14.63 -14.42 7.09
CA ASP A 102 -14.96 -15.21 5.91
C ASP A 102 -14.60 -14.49 4.60
N ASP A 103 -14.74 -13.16 4.58
CA ASP A 103 -14.48 -12.32 3.40
C ASP A 103 -13.09 -11.66 3.40
N TRP A 104 -12.17 -12.15 4.24
CA TRP A 104 -10.84 -11.55 4.33
C TRP A 104 -10.00 -11.87 3.09
N LEU A 105 -9.50 -10.81 2.46
CA LEU A 105 -8.56 -10.94 1.36
C LEU A 105 -7.24 -11.51 1.90
N VAL A 106 -6.89 -12.73 1.48
CA VAL A 106 -5.68 -13.46 1.91
C VAL A 106 -4.41 -12.59 1.82
N GLY A 107 -4.31 -11.76 0.79
CA GLY A 107 -3.17 -10.85 0.58
C GLY A 107 -3.02 -9.73 1.63
N MET A 108 -4.02 -9.53 2.51
CA MET A 108 -4.02 -8.49 3.55
C MET A 108 -3.87 -9.07 4.97
N VAL A 109 -4.08 -10.37 5.16
CA VAL A 109 -4.04 -11.03 6.49
C VAL A 109 -2.70 -10.80 7.20
N GLY A 110 -1.57 -10.93 6.49
CA GLY A 110 -0.25 -10.67 7.07
C GLY A 110 -0.02 -9.22 7.50
N LEU A 111 -0.63 -8.25 6.79
CA LEU A 111 -0.55 -6.83 7.15
C LEU A 111 -1.34 -6.53 8.43
N VAL A 112 -2.46 -7.21 8.63
CA VAL A 112 -3.26 -7.09 9.84
C VAL A 112 -2.55 -7.76 11.01
N ALA A 113 -2.06 -8.98 10.82
CA ALA A 113 -1.35 -9.73 11.86
C ALA A 113 -0.12 -8.98 12.39
N GLY A 114 0.64 -8.29 11.53
CA GLY A 114 1.80 -7.50 11.97
C GLY A 114 1.45 -6.22 12.75
N LYS A 115 0.17 -5.84 12.84
CA LYS A 115 -0.33 -4.67 13.59
C LYS A 115 -1.03 -5.04 14.91
N ILE A 116 -1.31 -6.33 15.12
CA ILE A 116 -1.92 -6.88 16.35
C ILE A 116 -0.78 -7.21 17.32
#